data_AF-B0JXU2-F1
#
_entry.id   AF-B0JXU2-F1
#
_cell.length_a   1.000
_cell.length_b   1.000
_cell.length_c   1.000
_cell.angle_alpha   90.00
_cell.angle_beta   90.00
_cell.angle_gamma   90.00
#
_symmetry.space_group_name_H-M   'P 1'
#
loop_
_entity.id
_entity.type
_entity.pdbx_description
1 polymer ?
#
loop_
_entity_poly.entity_id
_entity_poly.type
_entity_poly.pdbx_seq_one_letter_code
_entity_poly.pdbx_strand_id
1 'polypeptide(L)'
;MWINFDQLLDLPNVTVVNYQKIAQTIFLKLALLNETIECPNCHQTLDRINQTEYNLARDLSILGNPVYLEVPRRQFHCQKGSISLTR
;
A
#
# COMPACT_ATOMS: atom_id res chain seq x y z
N MET A 1 4.43 -26.28 1.79
CA MET A 1 5.29 -25.10 1.57
C MET A 1 4.44 -23.87 1.86
N TRP A 2 4.75 -23.10 2.89
CA TRP A 2 4.08 -21.82 3.14
C TRP A 2 4.82 -20.74 2.37
N ILE A 3 4.11 -20.01 1.52
CA ILE A 3 4.66 -18.84 0.82
C ILE A 3 4.45 -17.65 1.74
N ASN A 4 5.54 -16.98 2.13
CA ASN A 4 5.48 -15.72 2.82
C ASN A 4 5.41 -14.60 1.78
N PHE A 5 4.26 -13.92 1.67
CA PHE A 5 4.07 -12.87 0.67
C PHE A 5 4.88 -11.61 0.98
N ASP A 6 5.13 -11.29 2.25
CA ASP A 6 5.98 -10.16 2.63
C ASP A 6 7.42 -10.37 2.12
N GLN A 7 7.97 -11.57 2.31
CA GLN A 7 9.31 -11.93 1.78
C GLN A 7 9.34 -12.00 0.25
N LEU A 8 8.22 -12.37 -0.38
CA LEU A 8 8.15 -12.45 -1.83
C LEU A 8 8.11 -11.07 -2.49
N LEU A 9 7.39 -10.12 -1.89
CA LEU A 9 7.29 -8.75 -2.38
C LEU A 9 8.54 -7.92 -2.03
N ASP A 10 9.16 -8.18 -0.88
CA ASP A 10 10.36 -7.49 -0.38
C ASP A 10 10.22 -5.95 -0.41
N LEU A 11 9.01 -5.46 -0.12
CA LEU A 11 8.70 -4.02 -0.15
C LEU A 11 8.99 -3.38 1.23
N PRO A 12 9.74 -2.26 1.27
CA PRO A 12 10.09 -1.62 2.54
C PRO A 12 8.86 -0.99 3.20
N ASN A 13 8.70 -1.23 4.51
CA ASN A 13 7.62 -0.65 5.33
C ASN A 13 6.20 -0.98 4.85
N VAL A 14 6.04 -2.09 4.13
CA VAL A 14 4.76 -2.60 3.65
C VAL A 14 4.60 -4.03 4.17
N THR A 15 3.37 -4.40 4.49
CA THR A 15 3.03 -5.78 4.82
C THR A 15 1.76 -6.22 4.09
N VAL A 16 1.65 -7.51 3.81
CA VAL A 16 0.46 -8.12 3.21
C VAL A 16 -0.53 -8.46 4.32
N VAL A 17 -1.65 -7.75 4.35
CA VAL A 17 -2.69 -7.94 5.37
C VAL A 17 -3.83 -8.85 4.91
N ASN A 18 -3.97 -9.03 3.60
CA ASN A 18 -4.95 -9.96 3.05
C ASN A 18 -4.48 -10.56 1.74
N TYR A 19 -4.94 -11.78 1.49
CA TYR A 19 -4.74 -12.51 0.25
C TYR A 19 -6.09 -13.01 -0.24
N GLN A 20 -6.40 -12.74 -1.50
CA GLN A 20 -7.59 -13.27 -2.15
C GLN A 20 -7.24 -13.81 -3.52
N LYS A 21 -7.70 -15.02 -3.83
CA LYS A 21 -7.63 -15.57 -5.18
C LYS A 21 -9.03 -15.59 -5.78
N ILE A 22 -9.20 -14.92 -6.92
CA ILE A 22 -10.44 -14.89 -7.68
C ILE A 22 -10.14 -15.49 -9.04
N ALA A 23 -10.75 -16.64 -9.33
CA ALA A 23 -10.43 -17.46 -10.51
C ALA A 23 -8.91 -17.75 -10.60
N GLN A 24 -8.23 -17.16 -11.58
CA GLN A 24 -6.81 -17.33 -11.85
C GLN A 24 -5.97 -16.10 -11.45
N THR A 25 -6.58 -15.12 -10.80
CA THR A 25 -5.94 -13.87 -10.42
C THR A 25 -5.73 -13.82 -8.91
N ILE A 26 -4.55 -13.38 -8.50
CA ILE A 26 -4.18 -13.16 -7.10
C ILE A 26 -4.32 -11.67 -6.78
N PHE A 27 -4.98 -11.36 -5.68
CA PHE A 27 -5.09 -10.03 -5.11
C PHE A 27 -4.40 -10.02 -3.75
N LEU A 28 -3.43 -9.12 -3.58
CA LEU A 28 -2.71 -8.92 -2.33
C LEU A 28 -3.07 -7.55 -1.79
N LYS A 29 -3.67 -7.51 -0.60
CA LYS A 29 -3.95 -6.25 0.08
C LYS A 29 -2.77 -5.85 0.93
N LEU A 30 -2.26 -4.66 0.67
CA LEU A 30 -1.09 -4.13 1.36
C LEU A 30 -1.52 -3.18 2.48
N ALA A 31 -0.72 -3.12 3.53
CA ALA A 31 -0.78 -2.08 4.55
C ALA A 31 0.59 -1.46 4.73
N LEU A 32 0.61 -0.14 4.97
CA LEU A 32 1.84 0.59 5.28
C LEU A 32 2.09 0.53 6.79
N LEU A 33 3.28 0.07 7.18
CA LEU A 33 3.72 -0.02 8.57
C LEU A 33 4.07 1.34 9.17
N ASN A 34 4.47 2.31 8.33
CA ASN A 34 4.79 3.66 8.79
C ASN A 34 3.54 4.50 8.90
N GLU A 35 3.20 5.01 10.09
CA GLU A 35 1.99 5.80 10.33
C GLU A 35 2.19 7.30 10.16
N THR A 36 3.44 7.77 10.13
CA THR A 36 3.78 9.20 10.04
C THR A 36 4.48 9.53 8.73
N ILE A 37 4.22 10.73 8.22
CA ILE A 37 4.89 11.27 7.03
C ILE A 37 5.23 12.73 7.23
N GLU A 38 6.39 13.15 6.73
CA GLU A 38 6.73 14.57 6.66
C GLU A 38 6.03 15.19 5.44
N CYS A 39 5.29 16.27 5.66
CA CYS A 39 4.66 16.99 4.59
C CYS A 39 5.70 17.73 3.72
N PRO A 40 5.79 17.48 2.40
CA PRO A 40 6.76 18.18 1.54
C PRO A 40 6.49 19.68 1.39
N ASN A 41 5.30 20.17 1.74
CA ASN A 41 4.92 21.57 1.60
C ASN A 41 5.08 22.37 2.91
N CYS A 42 4.80 21.74 4.06
CA CYS A 42 4.83 22.41 5.36
C CYS A 42 5.90 21.86 6.32
N HIS A 43 6.63 20.80 5.94
CA HIS A 43 7.65 20.10 6.74
C HIS A 43 7.17 19.64 8.12
N GLN A 44 5.86 19.64 8.35
CA GLN A 44 5.26 19.12 9.56
C GLN A 44 5.08 17.61 9.43
N THR A 45 5.36 16.90 10.51
CA THR A 45 5.00 15.49 10.64
C THR A 45 3.48 15.37 10.72
N LEU A 46 2.91 14.71 9.72
CA LEU A 46 1.50 14.34 9.67
C LEU A 46 1.38 12.90 10.15
N ASP A 47 0.71 12.72 11.28
CA ASP A 47 0.33 11.44 11.89
C ASP A 47 -1.16 11.15 11.70
N ARG A 48 -1.97 12.20 11.51
CA ARG A 48 -3.41 12.09 11.24
C ARG A 48 -3.68 11.75 9.78
N ILE A 49 -4.02 10.49 9.55
CA ILE A 49 -4.57 10.01 8.28
C ILE A 49 -6.03 10.46 8.19
N ASN A 50 -6.36 11.23 7.15
CA ASN A 50 -7.74 11.67 6.94
C ASN A 50 -8.56 10.62 6.21
N GLN A 51 -8.00 10.05 5.14
CA GLN A 51 -8.63 9.04 4.32
C GLN A 51 -7.57 8.05 3.82
N THR A 52 -7.92 6.78 3.72
CA THR A 52 -7.11 5.77 3.05
C THR A 52 -7.93 5.19 1.91
N GLU A 53 -7.48 5.44 0.69
CA GLU A 53 -8.01 4.81 -0.52
C GLU A 53 -7.11 3.63 -0.90
N TYR A 54 -7.59 2.75 -1.75
CA TYR A 54 -6.78 1.64 -2.28
C TYR A 54 -6.75 1.73 -3.80
N ASN A 55 -5.54 1.71 -4.35
CA ASN A 55 -5.33 1.65 -5.79
C ASN A 55 -4.94 0.23 -6.18
N LEU A 56 -5.48 -0.24 -7.30
CA LEU A 56 -5.07 -1.50 -7.90
C LEU A 56 -3.87 -1.28 -8.81
N ALA A 57 -2.73 -1.83 -8.43
CA ALA A 57 -1.55 -1.92 -9.28
C ALA A 57 -1.41 -3.35 -9.82
N ARG A 58 -1.20 -3.50 -11.13
CA ARG A 58 -0.87 -4.80 -11.71
C ARG A 58 0.62 -5.06 -11.48
N ASP A 59 0.94 -6.22 -10.90
CA ASP A 59 2.29 -6.68 -10.66
C ASP A 59 2.65 -7.89 -11.54
N LEU A 60 3.89 -8.36 -11.44
CA LEU A 60 4.38 -9.56 -12.10
C LEU A 60 3.62 -10.80 -11.65
N SER A 61 3.39 -11.71 -12.60
CA SER A 61 2.68 -12.96 -12.33
C SER A 61 3.46 -13.84 -11.36
N ILE A 62 2.86 -14.19 -10.22
CA ILE A 62 3.40 -15.17 -9.28
C ILE A 62 2.88 -16.56 -9.67
N LEU A 63 3.81 -17.49 -9.92
CA LEU A 63 3.50 -18.87 -10.30
C LEU A 63 2.54 -18.96 -11.51
N GLY A 64 2.72 -18.06 -12.49
CA GLY A 64 1.90 -18.00 -13.71
C GLY A 64 0.51 -17.39 -13.54
N ASN A 65 0.12 -16.96 -12.33
CA ASN A 65 -1.15 -16.28 -12.07
C ASN A 65 -0.91 -14.77 -12.08
N PRO A 66 -1.74 -13.95 -12.77
CA PRO A 66 -1.67 -12.50 -12.67
C PRO A 66 -1.85 -12.05 -11.22
N VAL A 67 -1.07 -11.03 -10.82
CA VAL A 67 -1.10 -10.49 -9.46
C VAL A 67 -1.52 -9.03 -9.52
N TYR A 68 -2.45 -8.66 -8.66
CA TYR A 68 -2.83 -7.28 -8.40
C TYR A 68 -2.55 -6.96 -6.94
N LEU A 69 -1.91 -5.81 -6.72
CA LEU A 69 -1.66 -5.26 -5.41
C LEU A 69 -2.71 -4.19 -5.14
N GLU A 70 -3.46 -4.33 -4.05
CA GLU A 70 -4.27 -3.24 -3.50
C GLU A 70 -3.36 -2.38 -2.63
N VAL A 71 -2.77 -1.36 -3.24
CA VAL A 71 -1.82 -0.46 -2.61
C VAL A 71 -2.59 0.65 -1.87
N PRO A 72 -2.42 0.80 -0.55
CA PRO A 72 -3.07 1.86 0.21
C PRO A 72 -2.47 3.22 -0.18
N ARG A 73 -3.34 4.15 -0.56
CA ARG A 73 -3.04 5.55 -0.80
C ARG A 73 -3.60 6.38 0.34
N ARG A 74 -2.72 6.93 1.17
CA ARG A 74 -3.13 7.76 2.30
C ARG A 74 -3.21 9.22 1.86
N GLN A 75 -4.32 9.85 2.22
CA GLN A 75 -4.50 11.29 2.08
C GLN A 75 -4.33 11.92 3.46
N PHE A 76 -3.50 12.95 3.51
CA PHE A 76 -3.23 13.73 4.70
C PHE A 76 -3.69 15.16 4.47
N HIS A 77 -4.13 15.83 5.54
CA HIS A 77 -4.52 17.22 5.49
C HIS A 77 -3.45 18.08 6.16
N CYS A 78 -2.70 18.86 5.37
CA CYS A 78 -1.86 19.92 5.90
C CYS A 78 -2.69 21.20 6.01
N GLN A 79 -2.37 22.08 6.97
CA GLN A 79 -3.03 23.38 7.13
C GLN A 79 -2.92 24.27 5.88
N LYS A 80 -1.96 24.01 5.00
CA LYS A 80 -1.77 24.71 3.71
C LYS A 80 -2.49 24.03 2.52
N GLY A 81 -3.18 22.90 2.73
CA GLY A 81 -3.90 22.15 1.69
C GLY A 81 -3.88 20.63 1.89
N SER A 82 -4.72 19.90 1.16
CA SER A 82 -4.75 18.44 1.12
C SER A 82 -3.65 17.88 0.22
N ILE A 83 -2.92 16.87 0.71
CA ILE A 83 -1.86 16.20 -0.05
C ILE A 83 -2.13 14.70 -0.05
N SER A 84 -2.07 14.09 -1.23
CA SER A 84 -2.13 12.64 -1.37
C SER A 84 -0.72 12.11 -1.58
N LEU A 85 -0.29 11.19 -0.72
CA LEU A 85 1.03 10.59 -0.83
C LEU A 85 0.83 9.10 -1.13
N THR A 86 1.19 8.71 -2.35
CA THR A 86 1.44 7.32 -2.72
C THR A 86 2.95 7.15 -2.57
N ARG A 87 3.40 6.48 -1.50
CA ARG A 87 4.81 6.16 -1.36
C ARG A 87 5.09 4.81 -2.01
#